data_AF-A0A6L5F0K1-F1
#
_entry.id   AF-A0A6L5F0K1-F1
#
_cell.length_a   1.000
_cell.length_b   1.000
_cell.length_c   1.000
_cell.angle_alpha   90.00
_cell.angle_beta   90.00
_cell.angle_gamma   90.00
#
_symmetry.space_group_name_H-M   'P 1'
#
loop_
_entity.id
_entity.type
_entity.pdbx_description
1 polymer ?
#
loop_
_entity_poly.entity_id
_entity_poly.type
_entity_poly.pdbx_seq_one_letter_code
_entity_poly.pdbx_strand_id
1 'polypeptide(L)'
;MSPLSLDEPTGRYLSFVEREEIALLKAQHKGVREIARTIGRDPGTVSRELRRNAATRGGKPVYRAVVAQWKAQQAAKRPKTAKLVHNDRLREYVQDRIAGNVRRPDGEIVAGPTTPQWKGLNKPHRQDRRWSTAWSPEQIAQRLKVDFRDDESMR
;
A
#
# COMPACT_ATOMS: atom_id res chain seq x y z
N MET A 1 -0.06 16.85 4.86
CA MET A 1 0.79 15.96 4.04
C MET A 1 1.51 16.80 3.01
N SER A 2 2.84 16.79 2.98
CA SER A 2 3.59 17.42 1.90
C SER A 2 3.16 16.79 0.56
N PRO A 3 2.80 17.60 -0.45
CA PRO A 3 2.17 17.11 -1.68
C PRO A 3 3.10 16.23 -2.53
N LEU A 4 4.40 16.24 -2.23
CA LEU A 4 5.45 15.46 -2.89
C LEU A 4 6.45 15.01 -1.83
N SER A 5 6.60 13.70 -1.63
CA SER A 5 7.76 13.16 -0.91
C SER A 5 8.98 13.25 -1.83
N LEU A 6 10.09 13.76 -1.28
CA LEU A 6 11.40 13.79 -1.95
C LEU A 6 12.33 12.73 -1.36
N ASP A 7 11.80 11.82 -0.56
CA ASP A 7 12.57 10.80 0.13
C ASP A 7 13.29 9.91 -0.90
N GLU A 8 14.50 9.50 -0.55
CA GLU A 8 15.33 8.72 -1.46
C GLU A 8 14.71 7.33 -1.66
N PRO A 9 14.33 6.97 -2.91
CA PRO A 9 13.71 5.69 -3.16
C PRO A 9 14.72 4.55 -3.07
N THR A 10 14.26 3.39 -2.60
CA THR A 10 15.09 2.17 -2.59
C THR A 10 15.44 1.72 -4.01
N GLY A 11 16.73 1.74 -4.35
CA GLY A 11 17.39 1.01 -5.44
C GLY A 11 16.78 1.16 -6.84
N ARG A 12 15.64 0.50 -7.08
CA ARG A 12 14.98 0.34 -8.39
C ARG A 12 14.37 1.61 -8.96
N TYR A 13 13.92 2.54 -8.11
CA TYR A 13 13.19 3.73 -8.57
C TYR A 13 14.11 4.94 -8.65
N LEU A 14 13.78 5.85 -9.57
CA LEU A 14 14.53 7.11 -9.73
C LEU A 14 14.16 8.11 -8.63
N SER A 15 15.18 8.69 -7.99
CA SER A 15 15.05 9.78 -7.03
C SER A 15 14.59 11.07 -7.71
N PHE A 16 14.19 12.05 -6.90
CA PHE A 16 13.83 13.36 -7.44
C PHE A 16 15.04 14.05 -8.10
N VAL A 17 16.23 13.94 -7.50
CA VAL A 17 17.49 14.50 -8.03
C VAL A 17 17.80 13.89 -9.39
N GLU A 18 17.69 12.57 -9.53
CA GLU A 18 17.89 11.91 -10.84
C GLU A 18 16.87 12.37 -11.89
N ARG A 19 15.62 12.64 -11.48
CA ARG A 19 14.57 13.17 -12.37
C ARG A 19 14.85 14.61 -12.79
N GLU A 20 15.42 15.42 -11.90
CA GLU A 20 15.87 16.78 -12.23
C GLU A 20 17.02 16.73 -13.24
N GLU A 21 18.03 15.90 -13.00
CA GLU A 21 19.18 15.75 -13.90
C GLU A 21 18.74 15.26 -15.29
N ILE A 22 17.81 14.30 -15.36
CA ILE A 22 17.19 13.89 -16.62
C ILE A 22 16.51 15.08 -17.32
N ALA A 23 15.85 15.98 -16.59
CA ALA A 23 15.18 17.14 -17.18
C ALA A 23 16.17 18.14 -17.75
N LEU A 24 17.27 18.44 -17.04
CA LEU A 24 18.33 19.34 -17.50
C LEU A 24 19.00 18.79 -18.77
N LEU A 25 19.46 17.54 -18.73
CA LEU A 25 20.12 16.92 -19.87
C LEU A 25 19.18 16.76 -21.07
N LYS A 26 17.89 16.50 -20.83
CA LYS A 26 16.89 16.44 -21.90
C LYS A 26 16.67 17.82 -22.55
N ALA A 27 16.68 18.90 -21.77
CA ALA A 27 16.59 20.27 -22.28
C ALA A 27 17.82 20.65 -23.12
N GLN A 28 18.99 20.10 -22.81
CA GLN A 28 20.21 20.20 -23.62
C GLN A 28 20.21 19.26 -24.85
N HIS A 29 19.08 18.63 -25.16
CA HIS A 29 18.93 17.69 -26.28
C HIS A 29 19.82 16.43 -26.22
N LYS A 30 20.31 16.05 -25.03
CA LYS A 30 21.08 14.82 -24.85
C LYS A 30 20.25 13.56 -25.13
N GLY A 31 20.90 12.54 -25.67
CA GLY A 31 20.28 11.25 -25.97
C GLY A 31 20.06 10.38 -24.74
N VAL A 32 19.11 9.44 -24.79
CA VAL A 32 18.76 8.55 -23.65
C VAL A 32 19.99 7.81 -23.08
N ARG A 33 20.86 7.29 -23.94
CA ARG A 33 22.07 6.56 -23.51
C ARG A 33 23.09 7.48 -22.84
N GLU A 34 23.17 8.73 -23.26
CA GLU A 34 24.06 9.72 -22.66
C GLU A 34 23.56 10.12 -21.27
N ILE A 35 22.27 10.46 -21.16
CA ILE A 35 21.61 10.76 -19.88
C ILE A 35 21.83 9.62 -18.89
N ALA A 36 21.59 8.38 -19.33
CA ALA A 36 21.74 7.19 -18.51
C ALA A 36 23.18 7.00 -17.98
N ARG A 37 24.20 7.26 -18.80
CA ARG A 37 25.61 7.22 -18.36
C ARG A 37 25.90 8.31 -17.33
N THR A 38 25.39 9.52 -17.53
CA THR A 38 25.62 10.64 -16.59
C THR A 38 25.04 10.35 -15.20
N ILE A 39 23.83 9.79 -15.13
CA ILE A 39 23.17 9.48 -13.85
C ILE A 39 23.51 8.09 -13.29
N GLY A 40 24.36 7.31 -13.97
CA GLY A 40 24.72 5.95 -13.53
C GLY A 40 23.58 4.93 -13.58
N ARG A 41 22.65 5.05 -14.52
CA ARG A 41 21.48 4.16 -14.66
C ARG A 41 21.44 3.42 -15.99
N ASP A 42 20.63 2.36 -16.05
CA ASP A 42 20.33 1.64 -17.28
C ASP A 42 19.58 2.57 -18.28
N PRO A 43 19.99 2.61 -19.57
CA PRO A 43 19.27 3.35 -20.61
C PRO A 43 17.79 2.99 -20.74
N GLY A 44 17.41 1.74 -20.47
CA GLY A 44 16.02 1.31 -20.42
C GLY A 44 15.23 2.00 -19.31
N THR A 45 15.85 2.31 -18.17
CA THR A 45 15.21 3.05 -17.07
C THR A 45 14.90 4.47 -17.49
N VAL A 46 15.85 5.20 -18.09
CA VAL A 46 15.64 6.55 -18.61
C VAL A 46 14.60 6.56 -19.74
N SER A 47 14.66 5.59 -20.67
CA SER A 47 13.68 5.45 -21.75
C SER A 47 12.25 5.28 -21.21
N ARG A 48 12.08 4.37 -20.24
CA ARG A 48 10.79 4.09 -19.61
C ARG A 48 10.26 5.30 -18.85
N GLU A 49 11.14 6.00 -18.16
CA GLU A 49 10.83 7.21 -17.41
C GLU A 49 10.30 8.32 -18.34
N LEU A 50 11.07 8.69 -19.37
CA LEU A 50 10.69 9.72 -20.33
C LEU A 50 9.38 9.36 -21.06
N ARG A 51 9.16 8.09 -21.40
CA ARG A 51 7.93 7.64 -22.06
C ARG A 51 6.70 7.72 -21.16
N ARG A 52 6.81 7.30 -19.90
CA ARG A 52 5.65 7.17 -18.99
C ARG A 52 5.28 8.47 -18.28
N ASN A 53 6.29 9.28 -17.96
CA ASN A 53 6.13 10.39 -17.02
C ASN A 53 6.28 11.78 -17.66
N ALA A 54 6.60 11.88 -18.96
CA ALA A 54 6.50 13.16 -19.66
C ALA A 54 5.08 13.72 -19.59
N ALA A 55 4.96 15.04 -19.47
CA ALA A 55 3.68 15.74 -19.49
C ALA A 55 3.38 16.21 -20.92
N THR A 56 2.14 16.10 -21.37
CA THR A 56 1.73 16.71 -22.65
C THR A 56 1.27 18.14 -22.35
N ARG A 57 1.92 19.14 -22.96
CA ARG A 57 1.49 20.54 -22.90
C ARG A 57 1.41 21.08 -24.32
N GLY A 58 0.23 21.55 -24.73
CA GLY A 58 0.02 22.07 -26.09
C GLY A 58 0.32 21.04 -27.19
N GLY A 59 0.00 19.77 -26.96
CA GLY A 59 0.25 18.68 -27.92
C GLY A 59 1.69 18.16 -28.00
N LYS A 60 2.65 18.79 -27.32
CA LYS A 60 4.05 18.36 -27.30
C LYS A 60 4.43 17.72 -25.95
N PRO A 61 5.18 16.59 -25.94
CA PRO A 61 5.67 16.00 -24.72
C PRO A 61 6.81 16.86 -24.14
N VAL A 62 6.58 17.43 -22.96
CA VAL A 62 7.57 18.19 -22.19
C VAL A 62 7.89 17.41 -20.92
N TYR A 63 9.17 17.13 -20.68
CA TYR A 63 9.60 16.46 -19.46
C TYR A 63 9.85 17.48 -18.35
N ARG A 64 9.18 17.32 -17.20
CA ARG A 64 9.35 18.14 -16.00
C ARG A 64 9.50 17.22 -14.79
N ALA A 65 10.59 17.38 -14.04
CA ALA A 65 10.92 16.50 -12.91
C ALA A 65 9.81 16.43 -11.85
N VAL A 66 9.25 17.58 -11.45
CA VAL A 66 8.15 17.67 -10.46
C VAL A 66 6.91 16.89 -10.90
N VAL A 67 6.50 17.05 -12.16
CA VAL A 67 5.34 16.34 -12.71
C VAL A 67 5.62 14.85 -12.81
N ALA A 68 6.84 14.50 -13.23
CA ALA A 68 7.26 13.11 -13.34
C ALA A 68 7.28 12.42 -11.96
N GLN A 69 7.78 13.10 -10.92
CA GLN A 69 7.76 12.63 -9.53
C GLN A 69 6.33 12.41 -9.05
N TRP A 70 5.45 13.40 -9.25
CA TRP A 70 4.04 13.27 -8.89
C TRP A 70 3.38 12.06 -9.57
N LYS A 71 3.57 11.90 -10.88
CA LYS A 71 3.03 10.75 -11.64
C LYS A 71 3.56 9.42 -11.11
N ALA A 72 4.86 9.34 -10.83
CA ALA A 72 5.49 8.14 -10.26
C ALA A 72 4.88 7.79 -8.89
N GLN A 73 4.67 8.78 -8.03
CA GLN A 73 4.04 8.60 -6.72
C GLN A 73 2.57 8.17 -6.82
N GLN A 74 1.78 8.78 -7.71
CA GLN A 74 0.40 8.34 -7.91
C GLN A 74 0.33 6.90 -8.43
N ALA A 75 1.20 6.54 -9.38
CA ALA A 75 1.28 5.18 -9.89
C ALA A 75 1.74 4.17 -8.82
N ALA A 76 2.61 4.59 -7.90
CA ALA A 76 3.08 3.75 -6.79
C ALA A 76 1.99 3.44 -5.75
N LYS A 77 1.02 4.35 -5.54
CA LYS A 77 -0.07 4.14 -4.59
C LYS A 77 -0.90 2.89 -4.87
N ARG A 78 -0.96 2.43 -6.13
CA ARG A 78 -1.72 1.24 -6.60
C ARG A 78 -2.94 0.89 -5.73
N PRO A 79 -3.91 1.82 -5.55
CA PRO A 79 -5.04 1.53 -4.69
C PRO A 79 -5.90 0.45 -5.35
N LYS A 80 -5.91 -0.75 -4.76
CA LYS A 80 -7.02 -1.69 -4.98
C LYS A 80 -8.14 -1.24 -4.05
N THR A 81 -9.36 -1.13 -4.56
CA THR A 81 -10.53 -0.94 -3.69
C THR A 81 -10.48 -2.02 -2.62
N ALA A 82 -10.35 -1.62 -1.35
CA ALA A 82 -10.26 -2.58 -0.26
C ALA A 82 -11.57 -3.38 -0.22
N LYS A 83 -11.51 -4.70 0.02
CA LYS A 83 -12.70 -5.56 0.04
C LYS A 83 -13.79 -5.03 0.98
N LEU A 84 -13.40 -4.49 2.13
CA LEU A 84 -14.30 -3.89 3.12
C LEU A 84 -15.05 -2.63 2.64
N VAL A 85 -14.55 -1.96 1.60
CA VAL A 85 -15.21 -0.78 1.01
C VAL A 85 -16.35 -1.21 0.09
N HIS A 86 -16.26 -2.37 -0.55
CA HIS A 86 -17.28 -2.85 -1.48
C HIS A 86 -18.23 -3.90 -0.88
N ASN A 87 -17.77 -4.70 0.08
CA ASN A 87 -18.58 -5.71 0.74
C ASN A 87 -19.01 -5.21 2.14
N ASP A 88 -20.22 -4.64 2.19
CA ASP A 88 -20.82 -4.09 3.42
C ASP A 88 -20.97 -5.16 4.51
N ARG A 89 -21.40 -6.36 4.12
CA ARG A 89 -21.58 -7.51 5.02
C ARG A 89 -20.27 -7.94 5.67
N LEU A 90 -19.20 -8.02 4.89
CA LEU A 90 -17.86 -8.33 5.40
C LEU A 90 -17.35 -7.23 6.34
N ARG A 91 -17.60 -5.96 6.00
CA ARG A 91 -17.21 -4.83 6.84
C ARG A 91 -17.91 -4.87 8.20
N GLU A 92 -19.23 -5.07 8.23
CA GLU A 92 -20.00 -5.19 9.47
C GLU A 92 -19.50 -6.36 10.32
N TYR A 93 -19.31 -7.54 9.70
CA TYR A 93 -18.77 -8.71 10.41
C TYR A 93 -17.40 -8.44 11.05
N VAL A 94 -16.48 -7.81 10.30
CA VAL A 94 -15.14 -7.47 10.81
C VAL A 94 -15.24 -6.42 11.93
N GLN A 95 -16.09 -5.40 11.76
CA GLN A 95 -16.29 -4.35 12.77
C GLN A 95 -16.86 -4.90 14.08
N ASP A 96 -17.88 -5.76 14.01
CA ASP A 96 -18.49 -6.37 15.20
C ASP A 96 -17.49 -7.25 15.97
N ARG A 97 -16.67 -8.01 15.25
CA ARG A 97 -15.66 -8.89 15.85
C ARG A 97 -14.49 -8.10 16.44
N ILE A 98 -14.08 -6.99 15.82
CA ILE A 98 -13.07 -6.07 16.38
C ILE A 98 -13.63 -5.26 17.55
N ALA A 99 -14.93 -4.93 17.55
CA ALA A 99 -15.58 -4.23 18.65
C ALA A 99 -15.85 -5.14 19.87
N GLY A 100 -15.71 -6.46 19.71
CA GLY A 100 -16.01 -7.43 20.76
C GLY A 100 -17.52 -7.71 20.93
N ASN A 101 -18.34 -7.30 19.96
CA ASN A 101 -19.79 -7.50 19.93
C ASN A 101 -20.14 -8.88 19.35
N VAL A 102 -19.69 -9.95 20.00
CA VAL A 102 -19.89 -11.32 19.50
C VAL A 102 -21.16 -11.91 20.11
N ARG A 103 -22.28 -11.82 19.39
CA ARG A 103 -23.55 -12.46 19.76
C ARG A 103 -23.77 -13.72 18.92
N ARG A 104 -24.15 -14.83 19.55
CA ARG A 104 -24.75 -15.99 18.84
C ARG A 104 -26.11 -15.59 18.28
N PRO A 105 -26.66 -16.35 17.31
CA PRO A 105 -28.05 -16.19 16.86
C PRO A 105 -29.06 -16.18 18.02
N ASP A 106 -28.74 -16.88 19.10
CA ASP A 106 -29.54 -17.00 20.32
C ASP A 106 -29.36 -15.81 21.30
N GLY A 107 -28.59 -14.78 20.92
CA GLY A 107 -28.33 -13.58 21.73
C GLY A 107 -27.22 -13.74 22.78
N GLU A 108 -26.68 -14.94 22.98
CA GLU A 108 -25.58 -15.18 23.93
C GLU A 108 -24.28 -14.48 23.52
N ILE A 109 -23.62 -13.84 24.49
CA ILE A 109 -22.28 -13.25 24.32
C ILE A 109 -21.27 -14.40 24.23
N VAL A 110 -20.63 -14.58 23.06
CA VAL A 110 -19.53 -15.54 22.92
C VAL A 110 -18.30 -14.94 23.60
N ALA A 111 -17.88 -15.56 24.69
CA ALA A 111 -16.62 -15.21 25.34
C ALA A 111 -15.47 -15.34 24.33
N GLY A 112 -14.64 -14.30 24.24
CA GLY A 112 -13.42 -14.33 23.43
C GLY A 112 -12.47 -15.45 23.84
N PRO A 113 -11.47 -15.79 23.02
CA PRO A 113 -10.58 -16.92 23.25
C PRO A 113 -9.83 -16.83 24.59
N THR A 114 -9.66 -17.98 25.24
CA THR A 114 -8.88 -18.09 26.49
C THR A 114 -7.40 -17.96 26.17
N THR A 115 -6.77 -16.89 26.64
CA THR A 115 -5.35 -16.62 26.41
C THR A 115 -4.48 -17.35 27.44
N PRO A 116 -3.33 -17.94 27.04
CA PRO A 116 -2.41 -18.57 27.99
C PRO A 116 -1.84 -17.55 28.98
N GLN A 117 -1.62 -17.97 30.23
CA GLN A 117 -1.10 -17.11 31.30
C GLN A 117 0.30 -16.58 30.95
N TRP A 118 0.48 -15.26 30.95
CA TRP A 118 1.75 -14.62 30.63
C TRP A 118 2.82 -14.95 31.68
N LYS A 119 3.93 -15.56 31.24
CA LYS A 119 5.06 -16.00 32.10
C LYS A 119 6.17 -14.95 32.30
N GLY A 120 5.97 -13.69 31.89
CA GLY A 120 6.84 -12.57 32.29
C GLY A 120 8.20 -12.41 31.60
N LEU A 121 8.68 -13.37 30.80
CA LEU A 121 10.11 -13.38 30.40
C LEU A 121 10.53 -12.48 29.21
N ASN A 122 9.61 -11.82 28.50
CA ASN A 122 9.94 -10.97 27.33
C ASN A 122 8.85 -9.90 27.07
N LYS A 123 9.20 -8.84 26.31
CA LYS A 123 8.18 -7.93 25.74
C LYS A 123 7.12 -8.81 25.06
N PRO A 124 5.82 -8.65 25.39
CA PRO A 124 4.80 -9.49 24.78
C PRO A 124 4.86 -9.28 23.27
N HIS A 125 5.21 -10.33 22.53
CA HIS A 125 4.87 -10.42 21.11
C HIS A 125 3.38 -10.08 20.99
N ARG A 126 2.95 -9.43 19.90
CA ARG A 126 1.53 -9.18 19.65
C ARG A 126 0.80 -10.53 19.60
N GLN A 127 0.33 -10.98 20.74
CA GLN A 127 -0.60 -12.08 20.92
C GLN A 127 -1.90 -11.50 21.46
N ASP A 128 -2.96 -12.27 21.30
CA ASP A 128 -4.31 -11.91 21.75
C ASP A 128 -4.26 -11.46 23.22
N ARG A 129 -4.68 -10.22 23.49
CA ARG A 129 -4.63 -9.64 24.84
C ARG A 129 -5.96 -9.85 25.53
N ARG A 130 -5.91 -10.31 26.78
CA ARG A 130 -7.06 -10.53 27.69
C ARG A 130 -7.91 -9.29 27.98
N TRP A 131 -7.49 -8.09 27.55
CA TRP A 131 -8.19 -6.82 27.81
C TRP A 131 -9.16 -6.43 26.70
N SER A 132 -9.16 -7.12 25.57
CA SER A 132 -10.15 -6.92 24.51
C SER A 132 -10.97 -8.19 24.33
N THR A 133 -12.29 -8.09 24.49
CA THR A 133 -13.25 -9.11 24.01
C THR A 133 -13.28 -9.23 22.49
N ALA A 134 -12.52 -8.37 21.80
CA ALA A 134 -12.30 -8.35 20.37
C ALA A 134 -11.49 -9.55 19.87
N TRP A 135 -11.84 -10.01 18.67
CA TRP A 135 -11.08 -11.03 17.94
C TRP A 135 -9.93 -10.37 17.18
N SER A 136 -8.81 -11.10 17.02
CA SER A 136 -7.70 -10.62 16.19
C SER A 136 -8.05 -10.70 14.70
N PRO A 137 -7.42 -9.87 13.83
CA PRO A 137 -7.65 -9.93 12.39
C PRO A 137 -7.43 -11.33 11.79
N GLU A 138 -6.47 -12.08 12.32
CA GLU A 138 -6.19 -13.46 11.89
C GLU A 138 -7.33 -14.42 12.28
N GLN A 139 -7.87 -14.29 13.49
CA GLN A 139 -9.01 -15.11 13.95
C GLN A 139 -10.25 -14.83 13.11
N ILE A 140 -10.54 -13.55 12.83
CA ILE A 140 -11.65 -13.15 11.96
C ILE A 140 -11.47 -13.79 10.57
N ALA A 141 -10.27 -13.72 10.01
CA ALA A 141 -9.96 -14.32 8.70
C ALA A 141 -10.14 -15.85 8.67
N GLN A 142 -9.72 -16.55 9.74
CA GLN A 142 -9.93 -18.00 9.85
C GLN A 142 -11.42 -18.33 10.01
N ARG A 143 -12.17 -17.51 10.74
CA ARG A 143 -13.59 -17.74 11.01
C ARG A 143 -14.48 -17.50 9.80
N LEU A 144 -14.13 -16.55 8.93
CA LEU A 144 -14.82 -16.31 7.67
C LEU A 144 -14.91 -17.59 6.81
N LYS A 145 -13.89 -18.46 6.84
CA LYS A 145 -13.90 -19.73 6.11
C LYS A 145 -14.94 -20.72 6.62
N VAL A 146 -15.28 -20.65 7.91
CA VAL A 146 -16.19 -21.55 8.63
C VAL A 146 -17.61 -21.02 8.62
N ASP A 147 -17.80 -19.76 9.05
CA ASP A 147 -19.12 -19.13 9.17
C ASP A 147 -19.75 -18.84 7.79
N PHE A 148 -18.91 -18.63 6.76
CA PHE A 148 -19.34 -18.35 5.38
C PHE A 148 -18.69 -19.36 4.42
N ARG A 149 -18.99 -20.64 4.62
CA ARG A 149 -18.39 -21.72 3.83
C ARG A 149 -18.68 -21.60 2.33
N ASP A 150 -19.91 -21.20 2.00
CA ASP A 150 -20.46 -21.21 0.64
C ASP A 150 -20.47 -19.83 -0.03
N ASP A 151 -20.02 -18.78 0.67
CA ASP A 151 -19.96 -17.40 0.16
C ASP A 151 -18.51 -16.97 -0.04
N GLU A 152 -18.02 -17.10 -1.27
CA GLU A 152 -16.64 -16.74 -1.63
C GLU A 152 -16.36 -15.23 -1.50
N SER A 153 -17.39 -14.37 -1.51
CA SER A 153 -17.22 -12.92 -1.37
C SER A 153 -16.71 -12.51 0.03
N MET A 154 -16.82 -13.43 1.00
CA MET A 154 -16.41 -13.27 2.39
C MET A 154 -14.97 -13.77 2.65
N ARG A 155 -14.25 -14.29 1.63
CA ARG A 155 -12.85 -14.75 1.71
C ARG A 155 -11.93 -13.84 0.90
#